data_AF-A0A949ETB0-F1
#
_entry.id   AF-A0A949ETB0-F1
#
_cell.length_a   1.000
_cell.length_b   1.000
_cell.length_c   1.000
_cell.angle_alpha   90.00
_cell.angle_beta   90.00
_cell.angle_gamma   90.00
#
_symmetry.space_group_name_H-M   'P 1'
#
loop_
_entity.id
_entity.type
_entity.pdbx_description
1 polymer ?
#
loop_
_entity_poly.entity_id
_entity_poly.type
_entity_poly.pdbx_seq_one_letter_code
_entity_poly.pdbx_strand_id
1 'polypeptide(L)'
;MTQPIHEFRTVMRGYEPTEVDRAVQLLRTSAEQSRAAAEQSKAAGTQAAADNENLRRQLSALSEQSRVDQSRIQELEETLDKTVTPSSADITERAAKILRLAEEEAADLRTKAAADAESAMADADHYAAHVKATADAEAAEVTDKAGAEATRTVEAANRKSDEILDYANREATTRREEAEAIFERQRARAAGAAADFEKTLASRRDKAAADFAKQMGAYEQALSAAEQRHAAMQAESDRLLSDARESGESILRVARDEANQKLDDARLAAERVRKESERELLAATARREAVTAQLTNVRQMLAALGAGPLLDVIGEDSLELQGPVALSEAAFEEPAEAAVEEPEDVAEDESAAAELEETEDDEVAEDDEAADDGEATEEDVPAEQ
;
A
#
# COMPACT_ATOMS: atom_id res chain seq x y z
N MET A 1 11.70 -30.35 104.30
CA MET A 1 10.34 -30.15 104.83
C MET A 1 10.11 -28.65 104.99
N THR A 2 9.32 -28.08 104.08
CA THR A 2 8.70 -26.75 104.16
C THR A 2 7.70 -26.74 103.01
N GLN A 3 6.45 -27.15 103.26
CA GLN A 3 5.43 -27.13 102.22
C GLN A 3 5.06 -25.67 101.94
N PRO A 4 5.05 -25.20 100.67
CA PRO A 4 4.45 -23.93 100.35
C PRO A 4 2.94 -24.02 100.62
N ILE A 5 2.44 -23.18 101.53
CA ILE A 5 1.02 -23.03 101.77
C ILE A 5 0.47 -22.23 100.58
N HIS A 6 -0.13 -22.92 99.61
CA HIS A 6 -0.80 -22.29 98.49
C HIS A 6 -2.20 -21.80 98.93
N GLU A 7 -2.29 -20.52 99.27
CA GLU A 7 -3.57 -19.85 99.51
C GLU A 7 -4.26 -19.57 98.15
N PHE A 8 -5.32 -20.31 97.85
CA PHE A 8 -6.11 -20.16 96.62
C PHE A 8 -7.08 -18.97 96.71
N ARG A 9 -7.18 -18.19 95.62
CA ARG A 9 -8.08 -17.03 95.57
C ARG A 9 -9.54 -17.48 95.54
N THR A 10 -10.38 -16.84 96.36
CA THR A 10 -11.82 -17.15 96.47
C THR A 10 -12.67 -16.12 95.71
N VAL A 11 -13.56 -16.57 94.81
CA VAL A 11 -14.44 -15.69 94.02
C VAL A 11 -15.90 -16.08 94.22
N MET A 12 -16.60 -15.34 95.11
CA MET A 12 -18.06 -15.32 95.40
C MET A 12 -18.82 -16.64 95.66
N ARG A 13 -18.30 -17.83 95.34
CA ARG A 13 -18.80 -19.13 95.82
C ARG A 13 -17.83 -20.33 95.66
N GLY A 14 -16.52 -20.09 95.49
CA GLY A 14 -15.51 -21.15 95.44
C GLY A 14 -14.09 -20.64 95.21
N TYR A 15 -13.12 -21.56 95.20
CA TYR A 15 -11.74 -21.32 94.77
C TYR A 15 -11.63 -21.22 93.24
N GLU A 16 -10.64 -20.48 92.73
CA GLU A 16 -10.37 -20.38 91.29
C GLU A 16 -9.87 -21.72 90.71
N PRO A 17 -10.57 -22.37 89.76
CA PRO A 17 -10.22 -23.72 89.30
C PRO A 17 -8.84 -23.81 88.64
N THR A 18 -8.44 -22.76 87.91
CA THR A 18 -7.15 -22.59 87.22
C THR A 18 -5.95 -22.58 88.18
N GLU A 19 -6.09 -21.97 89.36
CA GLU A 19 -5.05 -21.98 90.40
C GLU A 19 -4.93 -23.38 91.02
N VAL A 20 -6.06 -24.04 91.27
CA VAL A 20 -6.11 -25.41 91.82
C VAL A 20 -5.50 -26.41 90.83
N ASP A 21 -5.86 -26.37 89.55
CA ASP A 21 -5.29 -27.23 88.53
C ASP A 21 -3.77 -27.03 88.39
N ARG A 22 -3.30 -25.77 88.43
CA ARG A 22 -1.86 -25.47 88.42
C ARG A 22 -1.14 -26.04 89.66
N ALA A 23 -1.73 -25.92 90.85
CA ALA A 23 -1.16 -26.49 92.08
C ALA A 23 -1.19 -28.03 92.08
N VAL A 24 -2.24 -28.66 91.53
CA VAL A 24 -2.32 -30.12 91.37
C VAL A 24 -1.29 -30.61 90.34
N GLN A 25 -1.07 -29.88 89.24
CA GLN A 25 0.03 -30.17 88.31
C GLN A 25 1.39 -30.05 88.98
N LEU A 26 1.66 -28.98 89.75
CA LEU A 26 2.90 -28.80 90.50
C LEU A 26 3.14 -29.93 91.53
N LEU A 27 2.09 -30.35 92.24
CA LEU A 27 2.16 -31.46 93.18
C LEU A 27 2.40 -32.80 92.46
N ARG A 28 1.80 -33.02 91.29
CA ARG A 28 2.09 -34.22 90.47
C ARG A 28 3.53 -34.24 89.97
N THR A 29 4.03 -33.14 89.40
CA THR A 29 5.42 -33.08 88.92
C THR A 29 6.41 -33.23 90.08
N SER A 30 6.17 -32.64 91.25
CA SER A 30 7.04 -32.87 92.42
C SER A 30 6.97 -34.31 92.96
N ALA A 31 5.79 -34.96 92.92
CA ALA A 31 5.65 -36.36 93.28
C ALA A 31 6.38 -37.29 92.30
N GLU A 32 6.27 -37.04 90.99
CA GLU A 32 7.00 -37.75 89.93
C GLU A 32 8.51 -37.54 90.05
N GLN A 33 8.98 -36.31 90.29
CA GLN A 33 10.38 -36.01 90.58
C GLN A 33 10.89 -36.76 91.83
N SER A 34 10.09 -36.82 92.91
CA SER A 34 10.49 -37.55 94.13
C SER A 34 10.56 -39.07 93.91
N ARG A 35 9.69 -39.63 93.06
CA ARG A 35 9.74 -41.05 92.66
C ARG A 35 10.95 -41.34 91.78
N ALA A 36 11.22 -40.50 90.78
CA ALA A 36 12.41 -40.62 89.93
C ALA A 36 13.71 -40.56 90.77
N ALA A 37 13.80 -39.65 91.74
CA ALA A 37 14.95 -39.59 92.66
C ALA A 37 15.06 -40.83 93.58
N ALA A 38 13.93 -41.40 94.02
CA ALA A 38 13.91 -42.64 94.81
C ALA A 38 14.30 -43.88 93.97
N GLU A 39 13.98 -43.90 92.68
CA GLU A 39 14.39 -44.96 91.75
C GLU A 39 15.87 -44.85 91.38
N GLN A 40 16.36 -43.63 91.09
CA GLN A 40 17.78 -43.37 90.83
C GLN A 40 18.67 -43.74 92.04
N SER A 41 18.26 -43.38 93.25
CA SER A 41 19.02 -43.73 94.47
C SER A 41 19.02 -45.24 94.76
N LYS A 42 17.94 -45.96 94.45
CA LYS A 42 17.92 -47.44 94.49
C LYS A 42 18.85 -48.06 93.46
N ALA A 43 18.82 -47.57 92.21
CA ALA A 43 19.71 -48.05 91.14
C ALA A 43 21.19 -47.85 91.50
N ALA A 44 21.55 -46.65 91.98
CA ALA A 44 22.88 -46.35 92.48
C ALA A 44 23.30 -47.26 93.65
N GLY A 45 22.38 -47.54 94.58
CA GLY A 45 22.60 -48.50 95.68
C GLY A 45 22.87 -49.92 95.20
N THR A 46 22.13 -50.41 94.20
CA THR A 46 22.37 -51.75 93.61
C THR A 46 23.70 -51.82 92.86
N GLN A 47 24.11 -50.76 92.18
CA GLN A 47 25.38 -50.71 91.44
C GLN A 47 26.57 -50.69 92.42
N ALA A 48 26.53 -49.84 93.44
CA ALA A 48 27.58 -49.78 94.47
C ALA A 48 27.75 -51.11 95.24
N ALA A 49 26.68 -51.91 95.39
CA ALA A 49 26.75 -53.24 95.96
C ALA A 49 27.49 -54.24 95.04
N ALA A 50 27.22 -54.20 93.74
CA ALA A 50 27.91 -55.04 92.75
C ALA A 50 29.40 -54.71 92.64
N ASP A 51 29.75 -53.41 92.66
CA ASP A 51 31.14 -52.94 92.63
C ASP A 51 31.94 -53.43 93.87
N ASN A 52 31.30 -53.40 95.05
CA ASN A 52 31.91 -53.93 96.28
C ASN A 52 32.16 -55.45 96.21
N GLU A 53 31.29 -56.22 95.55
CA GLU A 53 31.52 -57.66 95.37
C GLU A 53 32.68 -57.93 94.40
N ASN A 54 32.75 -57.19 93.29
CA ASN A 54 33.84 -57.29 92.32
C ASN A 54 35.21 -56.99 92.95
N LEU A 55 35.32 -55.92 93.75
CA LEU A 55 36.55 -55.56 94.46
C LEU A 55 37.01 -56.66 95.43
N ARG A 56 36.07 -57.30 96.15
CA ARG A 56 36.38 -58.43 97.05
C ARG A 56 36.93 -59.63 96.30
N ARG A 57 36.38 -59.96 95.13
CA ARG A 57 36.89 -61.04 94.26
C ARG A 57 38.31 -60.73 93.79
N GLN A 58 38.58 -59.52 93.33
CA GLN A 58 39.93 -59.10 92.89
C GLN A 58 40.98 -59.21 94.00
N LEU A 59 40.67 -58.75 95.22
CA LEU A 59 41.59 -58.87 96.37
C LEU A 59 41.91 -60.33 96.72
N SER A 60 40.94 -61.23 96.62
CA SER A 60 41.19 -62.67 96.86
C SER A 60 42.16 -63.27 95.85
N ALA A 61 41.99 -63.01 94.55
CA ALA A 61 42.84 -63.52 93.49
C ALA A 61 44.31 -63.03 93.61
N LEU A 62 44.52 -61.73 93.91
CA LEU A 62 45.86 -61.17 94.14
C LEU A 62 46.56 -61.82 95.33
N SER A 63 45.82 -62.14 96.41
CA SER A 63 46.39 -62.79 97.59
C SER A 63 46.83 -64.23 97.34
N GLU A 64 46.19 -64.92 96.39
CA GLU A 64 46.54 -66.28 95.98
C GLU A 64 47.76 -66.28 95.06
N GLN A 65 47.79 -65.38 94.06
CA GLN A 65 48.95 -65.19 93.18
C GLN A 65 50.24 -64.94 93.97
N SER A 66 50.20 -64.02 94.95
CA SER A 66 51.37 -63.69 95.77
C SER A 66 51.92 -64.90 96.56
N ARG A 67 51.12 -65.92 96.86
CA ARG A 67 51.59 -67.15 97.52
C ARG A 67 52.31 -68.08 96.55
N VAL A 68 51.83 -68.18 95.31
CA VAL A 68 52.45 -68.98 94.24
C VAL A 68 53.82 -68.41 93.87
N ASP A 69 53.93 -67.09 93.75
CA ASP A 69 55.20 -66.44 93.41
C ASP A 69 56.27 -66.68 94.51
N GLN A 70 55.87 -66.63 95.79
CA GLN A 70 56.76 -66.91 96.92
C GLN A 70 57.31 -68.34 96.92
N SER A 71 56.51 -69.36 96.61
CA SER A 71 57.01 -70.74 96.55
C SER A 71 58.00 -70.94 95.40
N ARG A 72 57.76 -70.30 94.26
CA ARG A 72 58.62 -70.43 93.07
C ARG A 72 59.99 -69.78 93.24
N ILE A 73 60.09 -68.70 94.02
CA ILE A 73 61.38 -68.07 94.35
C ILE A 73 62.25 -69.04 95.17
N GLN A 74 61.68 -69.70 96.17
CA GLN A 74 62.41 -70.65 97.03
C GLN A 74 62.95 -71.85 96.24
N GLU A 75 62.16 -72.39 95.31
CA GLU A 75 62.61 -73.46 94.40
C GLU A 75 63.82 -73.03 93.55
N LEU A 76 63.81 -71.79 93.03
CA LEU A 76 64.89 -71.28 92.19
C LEU A 76 66.20 -71.08 92.98
N GLU A 77 66.11 -70.54 94.20
CA GLU A 77 67.28 -70.37 95.09
C GLU A 77 67.98 -71.73 95.37
N GLU A 78 67.22 -72.79 95.67
CA GLU A 78 67.77 -74.12 95.95
C GLU A 78 68.41 -74.81 94.72
N THR A 79 68.13 -74.34 93.51
CA THR A 79 68.79 -74.85 92.29
C THR A 79 70.13 -74.19 92.01
N LEU A 80 70.29 -72.91 92.38
CA LEU A 80 71.47 -72.12 92.06
C LEU A 80 72.71 -72.58 92.84
N ASP A 81 72.54 -72.91 94.12
CA ASP A 81 73.61 -73.35 95.03
C ASP A 81 74.30 -74.67 94.62
N LYS A 82 73.70 -75.44 93.68
CA LYS A 82 74.16 -76.80 93.33
C LYS A 82 75.17 -76.84 92.18
N THR A 83 75.57 -75.71 91.60
CA THR A 83 76.48 -75.68 90.42
C THR A 83 77.75 -74.87 90.65
N VAL A 84 78.92 -75.51 90.47
CA VAL A 84 80.26 -74.88 90.57
C VAL A 84 81.08 -75.11 89.29
N THR A 85 81.90 -74.11 88.95
CA THR A 85 82.73 -73.85 87.75
C THR A 85 83.04 -74.98 86.73
N PRO A 86 82.83 -74.74 85.41
CA PRO A 86 83.07 -75.71 84.32
C PRO A 86 84.53 -75.81 83.81
N SER A 87 84.86 -76.93 83.14
CA SER A 87 86.16 -77.27 82.56
C SER A 87 86.34 -76.86 81.08
N SER A 88 87.52 -77.07 80.51
CA SER A 88 87.84 -76.74 79.10
C SER A 88 87.13 -77.62 78.07
N ALA A 89 86.83 -78.89 78.40
CA ALA A 89 85.98 -79.74 77.57
C ALA A 89 84.56 -79.17 77.49
N ASP A 90 84.00 -78.74 78.63
CA ASP A 90 82.69 -78.09 78.72
C ASP A 90 82.66 -76.70 78.05
N ILE A 91 83.81 -76.09 77.76
CA ILE A 91 83.91 -74.87 76.94
C ILE A 91 83.85 -75.22 75.46
N THR A 92 84.57 -76.24 75.00
CA THR A 92 84.56 -76.64 73.58
C THR A 92 83.24 -77.30 73.14
N GLU A 93 82.63 -78.14 73.97
CA GLU A 93 81.30 -78.70 73.71
C GLU A 93 80.22 -77.61 73.64
N ARG A 94 80.27 -76.66 74.59
CA ARG A 94 79.40 -75.47 74.59
C ARG A 94 79.63 -74.57 73.39
N ALA A 95 80.87 -74.37 72.94
CA ALA A 95 81.16 -73.63 71.70
C ALA A 95 80.56 -74.33 70.47
N ALA A 96 80.70 -75.65 70.35
CA ALA A 96 80.08 -76.44 69.28
C ALA A 96 78.54 -76.48 69.36
N LYS A 97 77.96 -76.32 70.56
CA LYS A 97 76.51 -76.12 70.76
C LYS A 97 76.06 -74.72 70.34
N ILE A 98 76.81 -73.67 70.71
CA ILE A 98 76.53 -72.28 70.31
C ILE A 98 76.60 -72.13 68.79
N LEU A 99 77.59 -72.72 68.13
CA LEU A 99 77.70 -72.66 66.67
C LEU A 99 76.52 -73.33 65.97
N ARG A 100 76.10 -74.52 66.42
CA ARG A 100 74.89 -75.18 65.89
C ARG A 100 73.63 -74.36 66.14
N LEU A 101 73.45 -73.82 67.35
CA LEU A 101 72.31 -72.97 67.68
C LEU A 101 72.27 -71.71 66.78
N ALA A 102 73.42 -71.08 66.53
CA ALA A 102 73.52 -69.91 65.67
C ALA A 102 73.27 -70.25 64.18
N GLU A 103 73.64 -71.45 63.74
CA GLU A 103 73.39 -71.93 62.37
C GLU A 103 71.91 -72.32 62.16
N GLU A 104 71.28 -72.93 63.16
CA GLU A 104 69.83 -73.17 63.25
C GLU A 104 69.07 -71.84 63.29
N GLU A 105 69.44 -70.89 64.15
CA GLU A 105 68.84 -69.55 64.24
C GLU A 105 69.00 -68.74 62.93
N ALA A 106 70.16 -68.83 62.27
CA ALA A 106 70.36 -68.21 60.96
C ALA A 106 69.50 -68.85 59.85
N ALA A 107 69.25 -70.17 59.90
CA ALA A 107 68.33 -70.84 58.98
C ALA A 107 66.87 -70.42 59.24
N ASP A 108 66.45 -70.36 60.50
CA ASP A 108 65.14 -69.87 60.93
C ASP A 108 64.91 -68.41 60.50
N LEU A 109 65.89 -67.53 60.71
CA LEU A 109 65.81 -66.12 60.31
C LEU A 109 65.69 -65.96 58.79
N ARG A 110 66.43 -66.73 58.00
CA ARG A 110 66.27 -66.73 56.52
C ARG A 110 64.90 -67.24 56.10
N THR A 111 64.39 -68.28 56.75
CA THR A 111 63.07 -68.86 56.44
C THR A 111 61.94 -67.89 56.78
N LYS A 112 62.02 -67.21 57.94
CA LYS A 112 61.08 -66.13 58.32
C LYS A 112 61.17 -64.96 57.34
N ALA A 113 62.36 -64.45 57.05
CA ALA A 113 62.54 -63.34 56.11
C ALA A 113 62.04 -63.66 54.68
N ALA A 114 62.14 -64.92 54.25
CA ALA A 114 61.57 -65.36 52.98
C ALA A 114 60.04 -65.38 53.01
N ALA A 115 59.42 -65.90 54.08
CA ALA A 115 57.97 -65.91 54.27
C ALA A 115 57.39 -64.49 54.42
N ASP A 116 58.06 -63.61 55.17
CA ASP A 116 57.69 -62.21 55.33
C ASP A 116 57.76 -61.46 54.00
N ALA A 117 58.79 -61.74 53.17
CA ALA A 117 58.91 -61.19 51.83
C ALA A 117 57.83 -61.71 50.86
N GLU A 118 57.49 -62.99 50.92
CA GLU A 118 56.40 -63.58 50.13
C GLU A 118 55.04 -62.98 50.52
N SER A 119 54.77 -62.81 51.83
CA SER A 119 53.57 -62.12 52.31
C SER A 119 53.51 -60.67 51.83
N ALA A 120 54.62 -59.92 51.94
CA ALA A 120 54.67 -58.53 51.50
C ALA A 120 54.50 -58.37 49.98
N MET A 121 54.98 -59.33 49.18
CA MET A 121 54.70 -59.37 47.73
C MET A 121 53.24 -59.67 47.45
N ALA A 122 52.64 -60.65 48.12
CA ALA A 122 51.22 -60.98 47.96
C ALA A 122 50.30 -59.82 48.35
N ASP A 123 50.60 -59.12 49.46
CA ASP A 123 49.86 -57.94 49.90
C ASP A 123 50.00 -56.77 48.90
N ALA A 124 51.21 -56.58 48.34
CA ALA A 124 51.45 -55.57 47.31
C ALA A 124 50.72 -55.87 45.99
N ASP A 125 50.71 -57.13 45.55
CA ASP A 125 49.98 -57.58 44.36
C ASP A 125 48.46 -57.45 44.56
N HIS A 126 47.93 -57.82 45.74
CA HIS A 126 46.53 -57.62 46.09
C HIS A 126 46.15 -56.13 46.11
N TYR A 127 46.99 -55.27 46.69
CA TYR A 127 46.77 -53.82 46.70
C TYR A 127 46.81 -53.23 45.28
N ALA A 128 47.79 -53.61 44.47
CA ALA A 128 47.90 -53.16 43.08
C ALA A 128 46.71 -53.61 42.22
N ALA A 129 46.25 -54.86 42.39
CA ALA A 129 45.06 -55.37 41.73
C ALA A 129 43.79 -54.62 42.16
N HIS A 130 43.64 -54.33 43.45
CA HIS A 130 42.52 -53.54 43.98
C HIS A 130 42.52 -52.13 43.41
N VAL A 131 43.64 -51.40 43.51
CA VAL A 131 43.76 -50.02 43.00
C VAL A 131 43.48 -49.95 41.50
N LYS A 132 43.96 -50.95 40.73
CA LYS A 132 43.65 -51.04 39.31
C LYS A 132 42.15 -51.27 39.07
N ALA A 133 41.53 -52.22 39.76
CA ALA A 133 40.11 -52.50 39.61
C ALA A 133 39.22 -51.30 39.98
N THR A 134 39.58 -50.53 41.01
CA THR A 134 38.87 -49.28 41.35
C THR A 134 39.08 -48.20 40.29
N ALA A 135 40.30 -48.01 39.78
CA ALA A 135 40.58 -47.03 38.73
C ALA A 135 39.87 -47.37 37.40
N ASP A 136 39.86 -48.65 37.00
CA ASP A 136 39.14 -49.12 35.82
C ASP A 136 37.62 -48.92 35.97
N ALA A 137 37.06 -49.11 37.17
CA ALA A 137 35.64 -48.87 37.46
C ALA A 137 35.27 -47.38 37.48
N GLU A 138 36.08 -46.53 38.13
CA GLU A 138 35.89 -45.07 38.15
C GLU A 138 36.00 -44.47 36.74
N ALA A 139 36.96 -44.95 35.94
CA ALA A 139 37.12 -44.54 34.54
C ALA A 139 35.87 -44.90 33.71
N ALA A 140 35.34 -46.11 33.87
CA ALA A 140 34.11 -46.54 33.21
C ALA A 140 32.90 -45.67 33.62
N GLU A 141 32.71 -45.41 34.91
CA GLU A 141 31.62 -44.57 35.43
C GLU A 141 31.72 -43.13 34.89
N VAL A 142 32.92 -42.56 34.80
CA VAL A 142 33.15 -41.23 34.22
C VAL A 142 32.84 -41.23 32.72
N THR A 143 33.23 -42.26 31.96
CA THR A 143 32.90 -42.35 30.53
C THR A 143 31.41 -42.53 30.28
N ASP A 144 30.70 -43.31 31.09
CA ASP A 144 29.26 -43.52 30.98
C ASP A 144 28.48 -42.24 31.31
N LYS A 145 28.89 -41.53 32.38
CA LYS A 145 28.32 -40.21 32.73
C LYS A 145 28.55 -39.18 31.61
N ALA A 146 29.77 -39.06 31.12
CA ALA A 146 30.10 -38.13 30.04
C ALA A 146 29.36 -38.46 28.74
N GLY A 147 29.21 -39.76 28.40
CA GLY A 147 28.42 -40.20 27.25
C GLY A 147 26.93 -39.88 27.39
N ALA A 148 26.35 -40.10 28.57
CA ALA A 148 24.97 -39.74 28.87
C ALA A 148 24.73 -38.22 28.82
N GLU A 149 25.65 -37.42 29.35
CA GLU A 149 25.57 -35.94 29.30
C GLU A 149 25.74 -35.41 27.88
N ALA A 150 26.69 -35.94 27.10
CA ALA A 150 26.85 -35.60 25.69
C ALA A 150 25.58 -35.91 24.89
N THR A 151 24.97 -37.08 25.11
CA THR A 151 23.71 -37.48 24.45
C THR A 151 22.57 -36.51 24.81
N ARG A 152 22.38 -36.21 26.10
CA ARG A 152 21.37 -35.24 26.56
C ARG A 152 21.58 -33.84 25.97
N THR A 153 22.83 -33.39 25.85
CA THR A 153 23.16 -32.08 25.24
C THR A 153 22.82 -32.05 23.76
N VAL A 154 23.12 -33.12 23.01
CA VAL A 154 22.74 -33.25 21.60
C VAL A 154 21.22 -33.29 21.43
N GLU A 155 20.51 -34.06 22.26
CA GLU A 155 19.03 -34.12 22.26
C GLU A 155 18.38 -32.78 22.63
N ALA A 156 18.98 -32.00 23.52
CA ALA A 156 18.53 -30.65 23.85
C ALA A 156 18.79 -29.65 22.72
N ALA A 157 19.96 -29.74 22.07
CA ALA A 157 20.32 -28.91 20.92
C ALA A 157 19.43 -29.20 19.70
N ASN A 158 19.11 -30.47 19.44
CA ASN A 158 18.20 -30.87 18.37
C ASN A 158 16.79 -30.35 18.62
N ARG A 159 16.21 -30.59 19.81
CA ARG A 159 14.87 -30.05 20.16
C ARG A 159 14.80 -28.53 20.02
N LYS A 160 15.81 -27.80 20.48
CA LYS A 160 15.87 -26.35 20.31
C LYS A 160 15.98 -25.93 18.84
N SER A 161 16.69 -26.70 18.02
CA SER A 161 16.78 -26.46 16.57
C SER A 161 15.43 -26.68 15.89
N ASP A 162 14.73 -27.76 16.24
CA ASP A 162 13.38 -28.07 15.74
C ASP A 162 12.38 -26.98 16.16
N GLU A 163 12.40 -26.53 17.42
CA GLU A 163 11.58 -25.41 17.92
C GLU A 163 11.84 -24.10 17.14
N ILE A 164 13.10 -23.78 16.82
CA ILE A 164 13.46 -22.61 16.01
C ILE A 164 12.95 -22.76 14.56
N LEU A 165 13.07 -23.94 13.96
CA LEU A 165 12.57 -24.22 12.61
C LEU A 165 11.04 -24.13 12.55
N ASP A 166 10.34 -24.69 13.54
CA ASP A 166 8.88 -24.61 13.66
C ASP A 166 8.39 -23.17 13.82
N TYR A 167 9.06 -22.39 14.68
CA TYR A 167 8.78 -20.97 14.85
C TYR A 167 9.00 -20.18 13.56
N ALA A 168 10.16 -20.36 12.90
CA ALA A 168 10.49 -19.67 11.66
C ALA A 168 9.55 -20.05 10.51
N ASN A 169 9.11 -21.31 10.42
CA ASN A 169 8.14 -21.77 9.42
C ASN A 169 6.75 -21.15 9.65
N ARG A 170 6.31 -21.02 10.91
CA ARG A 170 5.05 -20.33 11.24
C ARG A 170 5.13 -18.86 10.88
N GLU A 171 6.18 -18.16 11.31
CA GLU A 171 6.37 -16.74 11.00
C GLU A 171 6.47 -16.49 9.49
N ALA A 172 7.20 -17.33 8.75
CA ALA A 172 7.29 -17.23 7.29
C ALA A 172 5.96 -17.53 6.57
N THR A 173 5.09 -18.36 7.15
CA THR A 173 3.74 -18.62 6.63
C THR A 173 2.84 -17.41 6.88
N THR A 174 2.78 -16.90 8.12
CA THR A 174 2.02 -15.70 8.47
C THR A 174 2.42 -14.50 7.61
N ARG A 175 3.72 -14.22 7.44
CA ARG A 175 4.18 -13.10 6.58
C ARG A 175 3.82 -13.28 5.11
N ARG A 176 3.73 -14.51 4.60
CA ARG A 176 3.23 -14.77 3.23
C ARG A 176 1.74 -14.52 3.12
N GLU A 177 0.95 -15.03 4.06
CA GLU A 177 -0.50 -14.80 4.11
C GLU A 177 -0.83 -13.30 4.23
N GLU A 178 -0.08 -12.55 5.04
CA GLU A 178 -0.18 -11.08 5.15
C GLU A 178 0.18 -10.38 3.83
N ALA A 179 1.29 -10.76 3.19
CA ALA A 179 1.71 -10.19 1.92
C ALA A 179 0.72 -10.49 0.79
N GLU A 180 0.19 -11.71 0.71
CA GLU A 180 -0.85 -12.12 -0.24
C GLU A 180 -2.16 -11.35 0.02
N ALA A 181 -2.57 -11.17 1.28
CA ALA A 181 -3.75 -10.38 1.63
C ALA A 181 -3.59 -8.88 1.31
N ILE A 182 -2.39 -8.32 1.44
CA ILE A 182 -2.08 -6.95 1.02
C ILE A 182 -2.11 -6.86 -0.51
N PHE A 183 -1.46 -7.78 -1.22
CA PHE A 183 -1.42 -7.81 -2.68
C PHE A 183 -2.81 -7.94 -3.31
N GLU A 184 -3.63 -8.89 -2.84
CA GLU A 184 -4.98 -9.08 -3.38
C GLU A 184 -5.89 -7.90 -3.03
N ARG A 185 -5.70 -7.24 -1.87
CA ARG A 185 -6.39 -5.97 -1.56
C ARG A 185 -5.97 -4.83 -2.49
N GLN A 186 -4.68 -4.70 -2.80
CA GLN A 186 -4.19 -3.71 -3.76
C GLN A 186 -4.73 -3.99 -5.17
N ARG A 187 -4.72 -5.27 -5.59
CA ARG A 187 -5.26 -5.72 -6.88
C ARG A 187 -6.76 -5.45 -7.01
N ALA A 188 -7.55 -5.79 -5.98
CA ALA A 188 -8.98 -5.50 -5.95
C ALA A 188 -9.27 -3.99 -5.99
N ARG A 189 -8.45 -3.18 -5.30
CA ARG A 189 -8.54 -1.71 -5.33
C ARG A 189 -8.21 -1.14 -6.72
N ALA A 190 -7.16 -1.65 -7.37
CA ALA A 190 -6.77 -1.26 -8.71
C ALA A 190 -7.84 -1.65 -9.75
N ALA A 191 -8.40 -2.86 -9.65
CA ALA A 191 -9.50 -3.30 -10.50
C ALA A 191 -10.78 -2.47 -10.30
N GLY A 192 -11.11 -2.12 -9.07
CA GLY A 192 -12.23 -1.21 -8.75
C GLY A 192 -12.02 0.19 -9.36
N ALA A 193 -10.82 0.77 -9.16
CA ALA A 193 -10.46 2.06 -9.75
C ALA A 193 -10.52 2.03 -11.28
N ALA A 194 -10.02 0.97 -11.93
CA ALA A 194 -10.10 0.79 -13.37
C ALA A 194 -11.55 0.73 -13.88
N ALA A 195 -12.43 -0.01 -13.19
CA ALA A 195 -13.85 -0.06 -13.54
C ALA A 195 -14.56 1.29 -13.37
N ASP A 196 -14.20 2.07 -12.35
CA ASP A 196 -14.72 3.43 -12.16
C ASP A 196 -14.17 4.39 -13.25
N PHE A 197 -12.90 4.26 -13.66
CA PHE A 197 -12.35 5.00 -14.80
C PHE A 197 -13.06 4.65 -16.12
N GLU A 198 -13.25 3.37 -16.43
CA GLU A 198 -14.02 2.94 -17.61
C GLU A 198 -15.44 3.50 -17.60
N LYS A 199 -16.11 3.48 -16.45
CA LYS A 199 -17.45 4.04 -16.27
C LYS A 199 -17.50 5.56 -16.48
N THR A 200 -16.52 6.30 -15.97
CA THR A 200 -16.45 7.77 -16.20
C THR A 200 -16.12 8.08 -17.66
N LEU A 201 -15.25 7.32 -18.32
CA LEU A 201 -14.96 7.43 -19.75
C LEU A 201 -16.19 7.13 -20.61
N ALA A 202 -16.91 6.05 -20.32
CA ALA A 202 -18.18 5.71 -20.98
C ALA A 202 -19.21 6.84 -20.83
N SER A 203 -19.42 7.34 -19.59
CA SER A 203 -20.33 8.46 -19.34
C SER A 203 -19.92 9.75 -20.06
N ARG A 204 -18.62 10.05 -20.15
CA ARG A 204 -18.11 11.19 -20.94
C ARG A 204 -18.35 10.99 -22.44
N ARG A 205 -18.14 9.77 -22.95
CA ARG A 205 -18.36 9.42 -24.36
C ARG A 205 -19.83 9.52 -24.74
N ASP A 206 -20.73 8.99 -23.90
CA ASP A 206 -22.17 9.02 -24.14
C ASP A 206 -22.72 10.46 -24.07
N LYS A 207 -22.21 11.28 -23.14
CA LYS A 207 -22.53 12.71 -23.10
C LYS A 207 -22.04 13.43 -24.36
N ALA A 208 -20.78 13.24 -24.76
CA ALA A 208 -20.23 13.87 -25.96
C ALA A 208 -20.97 13.43 -27.24
N ALA A 209 -21.37 12.16 -27.33
CA ALA A 209 -22.18 11.65 -28.43
C ALA A 209 -23.60 12.27 -28.45
N ALA A 210 -24.22 12.46 -27.29
CA ALA A 210 -25.53 13.12 -27.18
C ALA A 210 -25.45 14.62 -27.53
N ASP A 211 -24.42 15.33 -27.06
CA ASP A 211 -24.18 16.73 -27.38
C ASP A 211 -23.88 16.91 -28.88
N PHE A 212 -23.06 16.04 -29.49
CA PHE A 212 -22.81 16.03 -30.93
C PHE A 212 -24.06 15.70 -31.75
N ALA A 213 -24.85 14.70 -31.36
CA ALA A 213 -26.11 14.37 -32.04
C ALA A 213 -27.11 15.53 -31.99
N LYS A 214 -27.15 16.27 -30.87
CA LYS A 214 -27.96 17.48 -30.73
C LYS A 214 -27.48 18.61 -31.65
N GLN A 215 -26.16 18.82 -31.77
CA GLN A 215 -25.57 19.79 -32.70
C GLN A 215 -25.88 19.42 -34.16
N MET A 216 -25.64 18.17 -34.56
CA MET A 216 -25.95 17.68 -35.90
C MET A 216 -27.43 17.83 -36.25
N GLY A 217 -28.34 17.45 -35.34
CA GLY A 217 -29.78 17.65 -35.55
C GLY A 217 -30.18 19.13 -35.67
N ALA A 218 -29.47 20.05 -35.00
CA ALA A 218 -29.67 21.49 -35.15
C ALA A 218 -29.14 22.00 -36.51
N TYR A 219 -27.98 21.50 -36.98
CA TYR A 219 -27.46 21.82 -38.31
C TYR A 219 -28.35 21.28 -39.44
N GLU A 220 -28.86 20.06 -39.33
CA GLU A 220 -29.82 19.48 -40.29
C GLU A 220 -31.14 20.28 -40.34
N GLN A 221 -31.64 20.72 -39.19
CA GLN A 221 -32.80 21.62 -39.12
C GLN A 221 -32.51 23.00 -39.74
N ALA A 222 -31.35 23.58 -39.48
CA ALA A 222 -30.95 24.87 -40.05
C ALA A 222 -30.77 24.78 -41.57
N LEU A 223 -30.17 23.69 -42.07
CA LEU A 223 -29.99 23.42 -43.50
C LEU A 223 -31.33 23.23 -44.19
N SER A 224 -32.21 22.34 -43.69
CA SER A 224 -33.53 22.13 -44.28
C SER A 224 -34.40 23.40 -44.26
N ALA A 225 -34.29 24.24 -43.24
CA ALA A 225 -34.95 25.55 -43.21
C ALA A 225 -34.34 26.55 -44.21
N ALA A 226 -33.02 26.50 -44.46
CA ALA A 226 -32.36 27.28 -45.51
C ALA A 226 -32.79 26.83 -46.91
N GLU A 227 -32.81 25.52 -47.17
CA GLU A 227 -33.30 24.92 -48.42
C GLU A 227 -34.76 25.28 -48.70
N GLN A 228 -35.64 25.20 -47.69
CA GLN A 228 -37.04 25.61 -47.81
C GLN A 228 -37.20 27.10 -48.13
N ARG A 229 -36.41 27.98 -47.48
CA ARG A 229 -36.38 29.42 -47.80
C ARG A 229 -35.88 29.69 -49.21
N HIS A 230 -34.83 28.98 -49.64
CA HIS A 230 -34.29 29.10 -51.00
C HIS A 230 -35.32 28.65 -52.05
N ALA A 231 -35.96 27.49 -51.86
CA ALA A 231 -37.02 27.01 -52.74
C ALA A 231 -38.24 27.95 -52.78
N ALA A 232 -38.62 28.55 -51.64
CA ALA A 232 -39.68 29.55 -51.59
C ALA A 232 -39.30 30.83 -52.34
N MET A 233 -38.07 31.34 -52.17
CA MET A 233 -37.56 32.51 -52.88
C MET A 233 -37.43 32.26 -54.38
N GLN A 234 -37.00 31.07 -54.80
CA GLN A 234 -37.00 30.68 -56.22
C GLN A 234 -38.42 30.66 -56.79
N ALA A 235 -39.37 30.05 -56.10
CA ALA A 235 -40.76 30.01 -56.54
C ALA A 235 -41.43 31.40 -56.58
N GLU A 236 -41.03 32.32 -55.70
CA GLU A 236 -41.45 33.73 -55.75
C GLU A 236 -40.80 34.47 -56.93
N SER A 237 -39.51 34.26 -57.17
CA SER A 237 -38.78 34.84 -58.31
C SER A 237 -39.36 34.37 -59.65
N ASP A 238 -39.66 33.07 -59.79
CA ASP A 238 -40.29 32.51 -61.00
C ASP A 238 -41.70 33.11 -61.24
N ARG A 239 -42.48 33.34 -60.18
CA ARG A 239 -43.78 34.03 -60.27
C ARG A 239 -43.60 35.48 -60.72
N LEU A 240 -42.72 36.24 -60.07
CA LEU A 240 -42.44 37.63 -60.45
C LEU A 240 -41.93 37.75 -61.89
N LEU A 241 -41.11 36.80 -62.36
CA LEU A 241 -40.68 36.71 -63.75
C LEU A 241 -41.83 36.35 -64.71
N SER A 242 -42.78 35.50 -64.30
CA SER A 242 -43.99 35.21 -65.09
C SER A 242 -44.89 36.44 -65.17
N ASP A 243 -45.22 37.05 -64.03
CA ASP A 243 -46.07 38.25 -63.94
C ASP A 243 -45.48 39.43 -64.72
N ALA A 244 -44.15 39.62 -64.67
CA ALA A 244 -43.45 40.63 -65.45
C ALA A 244 -43.45 40.34 -66.96
N ARG A 245 -43.34 39.06 -67.37
CA ARG A 245 -43.47 38.64 -68.77
C ARG A 245 -44.89 38.86 -69.28
N GLU A 246 -45.91 38.41 -68.54
CA GLU A 246 -47.32 38.60 -68.90
C GLU A 246 -47.69 40.08 -68.97
N SER A 247 -47.22 40.88 -68.00
CA SER A 247 -47.39 42.33 -68.02
C SER A 247 -46.70 42.97 -69.22
N GLY A 248 -45.45 42.59 -69.52
CA GLY A 248 -44.72 43.05 -70.70
C GLY A 248 -45.39 42.68 -72.02
N GLU A 249 -45.88 41.45 -72.14
CA GLU A 249 -46.68 40.99 -73.29
C GLU A 249 -48.00 41.77 -73.41
N SER A 250 -48.66 42.08 -72.30
CA SER A 250 -49.89 42.89 -72.30
C SER A 250 -49.63 44.31 -72.78
N ILE A 251 -48.54 44.95 -72.33
CA ILE A 251 -48.11 46.28 -72.77
C ILE A 251 -47.76 46.26 -74.26
N LEU A 252 -47.01 45.24 -74.71
CA LEU A 252 -46.70 45.05 -76.13
C LEU A 252 -47.95 44.80 -76.99
N ARG A 253 -48.97 44.12 -76.45
CA ARG A 253 -50.26 43.92 -77.13
C ARG A 253 -51.01 45.24 -77.26
N VAL A 254 -51.21 45.97 -76.16
CA VAL A 254 -51.87 47.29 -76.16
C VAL A 254 -51.14 48.27 -77.09
N ALA A 255 -49.81 48.36 -77.02
CA ALA A 255 -49.02 49.25 -77.87
C ALA A 255 -49.11 48.87 -79.36
N ARG A 256 -49.23 47.59 -79.70
CA ARG A 256 -49.49 47.12 -81.08
C ARG A 256 -50.90 47.45 -81.54
N ASP A 257 -51.89 47.27 -80.68
CA ASP A 257 -53.30 47.58 -80.99
C ASP A 257 -53.49 49.09 -81.18
N GLU A 258 -52.89 49.93 -80.33
CA GLU A 258 -52.82 51.38 -80.52
C GLU A 258 -52.06 51.79 -81.79
N ALA A 259 -50.94 51.13 -82.11
CA ALA A 259 -50.20 51.40 -83.34
C ALA A 259 -51.01 51.03 -84.58
N ASN A 260 -51.73 49.91 -84.56
CA ASN A 260 -52.66 49.50 -85.62
C ASN A 260 -53.81 50.51 -85.76
N GLN A 261 -54.42 50.95 -84.65
CA GLN A 261 -55.45 51.99 -84.66
C GLN A 261 -54.92 53.30 -85.27
N LYS A 262 -53.74 53.77 -84.86
CA LYS A 262 -53.10 54.97 -85.44
C LYS A 262 -52.79 54.81 -86.93
N LEU A 263 -52.41 53.61 -87.38
CA LEU A 263 -52.21 53.31 -88.80
C LEU A 263 -53.52 53.30 -89.59
N ASP A 264 -54.61 52.78 -89.02
CA ASP A 264 -55.93 52.76 -89.66
C ASP A 264 -56.60 54.15 -89.66
N ASP A 265 -56.45 54.94 -88.60
CA ASP A 265 -56.83 56.35 -88.57
C ASP A 265 -56.03 57.16 -89.61
N ALA A 266 -54.72 56.93 -89.72
CA ALA A 266 -53.88 57.56 -90.74
C ALA A 266 -54.28 57.13 -92.16
N ARG A 267 -54.67 55.85 -92.38
CA ARG A 267 -55.21 55.37 -93.66
C ARG A 267 -56.55 56.02 -93.98
N LEU A 268 -57.47 56.10 -93.02
CA LEU A 268 -58.77 56.76 -93.20
C LEU A 268 -58.62 58.26 -93.44
N ALA A 269 -57.67 58.92 -92.78
CA ALA A 269 -57.30 60.31 -93.04
C ALA A 269 -56.70 60.48 -94.45
N ALA A 270 -55.77 59.60 -94.86
CA ALA A 270 -55.19 59.61 -96.21
C ALA A 270 -56.24 59.34 -97.29
N GLU A 271 -57.19 58.42 -97.05
CA GLU A 271 -58.33 58.20 -97.94
C GLU A 271 -59.28 59.39 -97.98
N ARG A 272 -59.53 60.07 -96.85
CA ARG A 272 -60.35 61.29 -96.80
C ARG A 272 -59.66 62.40 -97.60
N VAL A 273 -58.38 62.67 -97.35
CA VAL A 273 -57.59 63.64 -98.10
C VAL A 273 -57.55 63.29 -99.58
N ARG A 274 -57.40 62.01 -99.94
CA ARG A 274 -57.48 61.55 -101.33
C ARG A 274 -58.87 61.80 -101.95
N LYS A 275 -59.97 61.48 -101.26
CA LYS A 275 -61.35 61.72 -101.75
C LYS A 275 -61.67 63.21 -101.83
N GLU A 276 -61.17 64.02 -100.90
CA GLU A 276 -61.31 65.48 -100.90
C GLU A 276 -60.50 66.11 -102.04
N SER A 277 -59.25 65.69 -102.25
CA SER A 277 -58.43 66.13 -103.39
C SER A 277 -58.92 65.58 -104.74
N GLU A 278 -59.49 64.37 -104.81
CA GLU A 278 -60.23 63.88 -105.99
C GLU A 278 -61.48 64.73 -106.26
N ARG A 279 -62.24 65.10 -105.22
CA ARG A 279 -63.41 66.00 -105.33
C ARG A 279 -63.00 67.41 -105.75
N GLU A 280 -61.88 67.92 -105.25
CA GLU A 280 -61.31 69.22 -105.64
C GLU A 280 -60.74 69.18 -107.06
N LEU A 281 -60.10 68.09 -107.48
CA LEU A 281 -59.69 67.84 -108.86
C LEU A 281 -60.89 67.78 -109.80
N LEU A 282 -61.97 67.10 -109.42
CA LEU A 282 -63.23 67.08 -110.18
C LEU A 282 -63.90 68.46 -110.21
N ALA A 283 -63.91 69.20 -109.10
CA ALA A 283 -64.43 70.56 -109.07
C ALA A 283 -63.58 71.53 -109.91
N ALA A 284 -62.26 71.39 -109.89
CA ALA A 284 -61.33 72.16 -110.74
C ALA A 284 -61.47 71.78 -112.22
N THR A 285 -61.67 70.50 -112.52
CA THR A 285 -61.94 70.02 -113.89
C THR A 285 -63.29 70.51 -114.38
N ALA A 286 -64.33 70.47 -113.56
CA ALA A 286 -65.65 71.04 -113.87
C ALA A 286 -65.61 72.56 -114.01
N ARG A 287 -64.81 73.29 -113.22
CA ARG A 287 -64.53 74.72 -113.45
C ARG A 287 -63.83 74.93 -114.79
N ARG A 288 -62.83 74.11 -115.14
CA ARG A 288 -62.12 74.17 -116.42
C ARG A 288 -63.04 73.87 -117.60
N GLU A 289 -63.92 72.89 -117.47
CA GLU A 289 -64.93 72.54 -118.48
C GLU A 289 -66.02 73.61 -118.59
N ALA A 290 -66.47 74.20 -117.48
CA ALA A 290 -67.38 75.35 -117.50
C ALA A 290 -66.75 76.56 -118.18
N VAL A 291 -65.47 76.87 -117.90
CA VAL A 291 -64.70 77.91 -118.61
C VAL A 291 -64.55 77.55 -120.10
N THR A 292 -64.28 76.28 -120.42
CA THR A 292 -64.16 75.82 -121.83
C THR A 292 -65.49 75.89 -122.57
N ALA A 293 -66.61 75.57 -121.91
CA ALA A 293 -67.96 75.69 -122.44
C ALA A 293 -68.37 77.16 -122.62
N GLN A 294 -68.02 78.03 -121.66
CA GLN A 294 -68.18 79.48 -121.78
C GLN A 294 -67.37 80.02 -122.97
N LEU A 295 -66.11 79.63 -123.13
CA LEU A 295 -65.28 79.99 -124.29
C LEU A 295 -65.82 79.42 -125.62
N THR A 296 -66.48 78.26 -125.59
CA THR A 296 -67.09 77.65 -126.80
C THR A 296 -68.38 78.36 -127.18
N ASN A 297 -69.21 78.74 -126.20
CA ASN A 297 -70.44 79.51 -126.41
C ASN A 297 -70.11 80.95 -126.85
N VAL A 298 -69.06 81.55 -126.27
CA VAL A 298 -68.49 82.82 -126.75
C VAL A 298 -67.92 82.67 -128.16
N ARG A 299 -67.24 81.57 -128.52
CA ARG A 299 -66.83 81.30 -129.92
C ARG A 299 -68.03 81.18 -130.87
N GLN A 300 -69.14 80.59 -130.45
CA GLN A 300 -70.35 80.49 -131.28
C GLN A 300 -71.08 81.84 -131.40
N MET A 301 -71.14 82.66 -130.35
CA MET A 301 -71.63 84.05 -130.46
C MET A 301 -70.72 84.94 -131.31
N LEU A 302 -69.39 84.77 -131.22
CA LEU A 302 -68.41 85.42 -132.09
C LEU A 302 -68.40 84.87 -133.53
N ALA A 303 -69.15 83.81 -133.83
CA ALA A 303 -69.38 83.35 -135.21
C ALA A 303 -70.65 83.95 -135.85
N ALA A 304 -71.51 84.62 -135.06
CA ALA A 304 -72.76 85.24 -135.52
C ALA A 304 -72.64 86.75 -135.81
N LEU A 305 -71.47 87.35 -135.57
CA LEU A 305 -71.15 88.73 -135.94
C LEU A 305 -69.71 88.76 -136.46
N GLY A 306 -69.50 89.24 -137.69
CA GLY A 306 -68.27 88.97 -138.45
C GLY A 306 -67.04 89.82 -138.14
N ALA A 307 -65.92 89.43 -138.77
CA ALA A 307 -64.56 90.01 -138.80
C ALA A 307 -63.59 89.60 -137.65
N GLY A 308 -62.43 89.04 -138.02
CA GLY A 308 -61.19 89.03 -137.21
C GLY A 308 -60.24 90.15 -137.66
N PRO A 309 -58.89 90.06 -137.52
CA PRO A 309 -58.02 89.08 -136.84
C PRO A 309 -56.99 89.76 -135.87
N LEU A 310 -55.79 89.15 -135.64
CA LEU A 310 -54.63 89.51 -134.77
C LEU A 310 -54.73 89.08 -133.28
N LEU A 311 -53.72 88.44 -132.65
CA LEU A 311 -52.34 88.87 -132.24
C LEU A 311 -52.38 89.99 -131.18
N ASP A 312 -51.54 90.06 -130.13
CA ASP A 312 -50.22 89.46 -129.78
C ASP A 312 -50.05 89.55 -128.22
N VAL A 313 -49.44 88.61 -127.47
CA VAL A 313 -48.03 88.60 -126.94
C VAL A 313 -47.71 89.47 -125.69
N ILE A 314 -46.75 89.00 -124.86
CA ILE A 314 -46.04 89.60 -123.68
C ILE A 314 -46.64 89.44 -122.26
N GLY A 315 -45.74 89.16 -121.29
CA GLY A 315 -45.87 89.36 -119.85
C GLY A 315 -46.28 88.09 -119.07
N GLU A 316 -45.41 87.32 -118.41
CA GLU A 316 -44.07 87.58 -117.84
C GLU A 316 -44.06 88.58 -116.65
N ASP A 317 -43.19 88.29 -115.68
CA ASP A 317 -42.98 88.97 -114.39
C ASP A 317 -44.10 88.90 -113.32
N SER A 318 -43.80 88.81 -112.01
CA SER A 318 -42.59 88.35 -111.30
C SER A 318 -42.88 88.32 -109.76
N LEU A 319 -41.81 88.21 -108.95
CA LEU A 319 -41.72 88.61 -107.54
C LEU A 319 -42.33 87.61 -106.52
N GLU A 320 -41.70 87.27 -105.39
CA GLU A 320 -40.39 87.57 -104.77
C GLU A 320 -40.01 86.32 -103.92
N LEU A 321 -38.79 85.76 -103.92
CA LEU A 321 -37.48 86.25 -103.46
C LEU A 321 -37.33 86.48 -101.93
N GLN A 322 -36.34 85.77 -101.36
CA GLN A 322 -35.58 86.07 -100.12
C GLN A 322 -36.33 85.90 -98.77
N GLY A 323 -35.68 85.49 -97.67
CA GLY A 323 -34.25 85.23 -97.43
C GLY A 323 -33.96 84.48 -96.10
N PRO A 324 -32.68 84.34 -95.68
CA PRO A 324 -32.23 83.38 -94.66
C PRO A 324 -31.53 84.03 -93.40
N VAL A 325 -30.82 83.20 -92.61
CA VAL A 325 -29.88 83.54 -91.49
C VAL A 325 -30.59 84.09 -90.21
N ALA A 326 -30.14 83.96 -88.95
CA ALA A 326 -28.90 83.57 -88.25
C ALA A 326 -29.23 82.78 -86.95
N LEU A 327 -28.42 81.88 -86.37
CA LEU A 327 -27.02 81.90 -85.90
C LEU A 327 -26.71 82.80 -84.67
N SER A 328 -26.49 82.13 -83.52
CA SER A 328 -25.37 82.34 -82.57
C SER A 328 -25.34 81.11 -81.62
N GLU A 329 -24.27 80.30 -81.50
CA GLU A 329 -22.98 80.56 -80.80
C GLU A 329 -23.15 80.93 -79.31
N ALA A 330 -22.31 80.53 -78.35
CA ALA A 330 -21.18 79.56 -78.22
C ALA A 330 -20.81 79.47 -76.70
N ALA A 331 -19.92 78.62 -76.16
CA ALA A 331 -19.33 77.32 -76.53
C ALA A 331 -18.43 76.83 -75.35
N PHE A 332 -18.22 75.51 -75.21
CA PHE A 332 -17.16 74.87 -74.38
C PHE A 332 -17.26 75.07 -72.84
N GLU A 333 -16.69 74.23 -71.96
CA GLU A 333 -15.39 73.53 -72.00
C GLU A 333 -15.39 72.25 -71.11
N GLU A 334 -14.85 71.15 -71.64
CA GLU A 334 -14.34 69.96 -70.90
C GLU A 334 -12.90 70.28 -70.37
N PRO A 335 -12.11 69.40 -69.69
CA PRO A 335 -12.33 68.00 -69.28
C PRO A 335 -11.91 67.71 -67.80
N ALA A 336 -11.98 66.44 -67.38
CA ALA A 336 -10.82 65.69 -66.84
C ALA A 336 -11.21 64.27 -66.38
N GLU A 337 -10.50 63.25 -66.89
CA GLU A 337 -10.48 61.88 -66.35
C GLU A 337 -9.70 61.83 -65.03
N ALA A 338 -9.97 60.83 -64.18
CA ALA A 338 -8.97 59.82 -63.79
C ALA A 338 -9.47 58.82 -62.72
N ALA A 339 -8.79 57.66 -62.70
CA ALA A 339 -8.61 56.73 -61.58
C ALA A 339 -9.81 55.87 -61.11
N VAL A 340 -9.83 54.66 -61.65
CA VAL A 340 -10.30 53.44 -60.97
C VAL A 340 -9.28 53.07 -59.88
N GLU A 341 -9.76 52.64 -58.71
CA GLU A 341 -8.95 51.84 -57.76
C GLU A 341 -9.84 50.74 -57.14
N GLU A 342 -9.21 49.63 -56.75
CA GLU A 342 -9.86 48.35 -56.41
C GLU A 342 -10.40 48.29 -54.97
N PRO A 343 -11.29 47.33 -54.63
CA PRO A 343 -11.89 47.25 -53.30
C PRO A 343 -10.93 46.69 -52.24
N GLU A 344 -10.90 47.32 -51.06
CA GLU A 344 -10.30 46.70 -49.86
C GLU A 344 -11.23 45.63 -49.28
N ASP A 345 -10.60 44.51 -48.92
CA ASP A 345 -11.23 43.28 -48.44
C ASP A 345 -11.64 43.41 -46.97
N VAL A 346 -12.87 43.03 -46.63
CA VAL A 346 -13.37 43.08 -45.25
C VAL A 346 -13.20 41.71 -44.63
N ALA A 347 -12.00 41.47 -44.09
CA ALA A 347 -11.67 40.22 -43.40
C ALA A 347 -12.53 39.97 -42.15
N GLU A 348 -12.77 38.69 -41.89
CA GLU A 348 -13.77 38.19 -40.95
C GLU A 348 -13.34 38.27 -39.46
N ASP A 349 -14.35 38.17 -38.60
CA ASP A 349 -14.26 37.90 -37.17
C ASP A 349 -13.87 36.44 -36.93
N GLU A 350 -12.81 36.16 -36.16
CA GLU A 350 -12.70 34.88 -35.46
C GLU A 350 -11.92 34.96 -34.13
N SER A 351 -12.70 34.98 -33.05
CA SER A 351 -12.63 34.09 -31.87
C SER A 351 -11.35 33.92 -31.02
N ALA A 352 -11.58 33.70 -29.72
CA ALA A 352 -10.56 33.47 -28.71
C ALA A 352 -10.12 31.99 -28.60
N ALA A 353 -8.83 31.79 -28.33
CA ALA A 353 -8.29 30.68 -27.53
C ALA A 353 -7.21 31.28 -26.60
N ALA A 354 -7.31 31.24 -25.28
CA ALA A 354 -7.44 30.10 -24.36
C ALA A 354 -6.10 29.32 -24.22
N GLU A 355 -5.41 29.62 -23.12
CA GLU A 355 -4.57 28.76 -22.26
C GLU A 355 -3.61 27.74 -22.91
N LEU A 356 -2.33 27.77 -22.49
CA LEU A 356 -1.74 26.76 -21.59
C LEU A 356 -0.26 27.14 -21.35
N GLU A 357 0.04 27.72 -20.19
CA GLU A 357 1.42 27.82 -19.68
C GLU A 357 1.60 26.66 -18.69
N GLU A 358 2.35 25.64 -19.11
CA GLU A 358 2.48 24.36 -18.44
C GLU A 358 3.55 24.47 -17.33
N THR A 359 3.12 24.54 -16.07
CA THR A 359 4.02 24.53 -14.91
C THR A 359 4.50 23.11 -14.63
N GLU A 360 5.73 22.80 -15.04
CA GLU A 360 6.46 21.61 -14.61
C GLU A 360 6.87 21.75 -13.13
N ASP A 361 5.99 21.36 -12.20
CA ASP A 361 6.36 21.01 -10.83
C ASP A 361 6.78 19.52 -10.81
N ASP A 362 8.09 19.25 -10.88
CA ASP A 362 8.67 17.91 -10.72
C ASP A 362 9.87 17.93 -9.76
N GLU A 363 9.58 17.98 -8.45
CA GLU A 363 10.51 17.53 -7.41
C GLU A 363 9.75 16.70 -6.35
N VAL A 364 9.98 15.38 -6.35
CA VAL A 364 9.48 14.45 -5.31
C VAL A 364 10.61 13.53 -4.83
N ALA A 365 11.37 14.01 -3.84
CA ALA A 365 12.21 13.28 -2.89
C ALA A 365 12.73 14.32 -1.86
N GLU A 366 12.99 14.05 -0.58
CA GLU A 366 13.35 12.79 0.08
C GLU A 366 12.56 12.57 1.40
N ASP A 367 12.48 11.32 1.84
CA ASP A 367 12.13 10.96 3.23
C ASP A 367 13.25 11.39 4.19
N ASP A 368 12.91 11.96 5.34
CA ASP A 368 13.83 12.13 6.48
C ASP A 368 13.19 11.59 7.77
N GLU A 369 13.31 10.27 7.97
CA GLU A 369 13.10 9.66 9.29
C GLU A 369 14.40 9.72 10.10
N ALA A 370 14.43 10.57 11.12
CA ALA A 370 15.50 10.65 12.10
C ALA A 370 14.98 10.43 13.54
N ALA A 371 14.97 9.16 13.94
CA ALA A 371 15.03 8.62 15.31
C ALA A 371 14.57 9.50 16.50
N ASP A 372 13.41 9.14 17.06
CA ASP A 372 13.01 9.47 18.44
C ASP A 372 13.76 8.55 19.43
N ASP A 373 14.96 8.97 19.85
CA ASP A 373 15.81 8.21 20.79
C ASP A 373 15.45 8.61 22.24
N GLY A 374 14.38 7.98 22.76
CA GLY A 374 13.73 8.36 24.01
C GLY A 374 13.48 7.20 24.97
N GLU A 375 14.54 6.62 25.56
CA GLU A 375 14.41 5.76 26.75
C GLU A 375 15.30 6.24 27.91
N ALA A 376 14.70 6.36 29.09
CA ALA A 376 15.27 7.06 30.23
C ALA A 376 16.19 6.18 31.08
N THR A 377 17.36 6.70 31.43
CA THR A 377 18.15 6.18 32.55
C THR A 377 17.57 6.69 33.88
N GLU A 378 16.68 5.92 34.50
CA GLU A 378 16.37 6.10 35.92
C GLU A 378 17.30 5.23 36.79
N GLU A 379 18.23 5.92 37.44
CA GLU A 379 19.04 5.43 38.55
C GLU A 379 18.28 5.72 39.85
N ASP A 380 17.74 4.71 40.53
CA ASP A 380 17.56 4.80 41.99
C ASP A 380 17.64 3.43 42.69
N VAL A 381 18.24 3.44 43.88
CA VAL A 381 18.53 2.29 44.73
C VAL A 381 18.07 2.63 46.15
N PRO A 382 17.29 1.74 46.80
CA PRO A 382 17.64 1.48 48.20
C PRO A 382 17.47 0.03 48.68
N ALA A 383 18.57 -0.45 49.27
CA ALA A 383 18.66 -1.04 50.62
C ALA A 383 17.91 -2.32 51.04
N GLU A 384 18.72 -3.26 51.56
CA GLU A 384 18.52 -4.07 52.77
C GLU A 384 17.32 -5.04 52.91
N GLN A 385 17.63 -6.34 52.79
CA GLN A 385 17.64 -7.26 53.95
C GLN A 385 18.46 -8.54 53.71
#